data_AF-A0A520JPN3-F1
#
_entry.id   AF-A0A520JPN3-F1
#
_cell.length_a   1.000
_cell.length_b   1.000
_cell.length_c   1.000
_cell.angle_alpha   90.00
_cell.angle_beta   90.00
_cell.angle_gamma   90.00
#
_symmetry.space_group_name_H-M   'P 1'
#
loop_
_entity.id
_entity.type
_entity.pdbx_description
1 polymer ?
#
loop_
_entity_poly.entity_id
_entity_poly.type
_entity_poly.pdbx_seq_one_letter_code
_entity_poly.pdbx_strand_id
1 'polypeptide(L)'
;EDNEAAARPIADQERMAKALAQRGMTMGVFVASMPKWAKSRPLLGANDDADREGFLADIRASIAVAKRLNATRMTVVTGFMDPKLPVEIQTARVIDVMRRAGDIVAPHGIAMVMEPLNTRTNHPGVYMQTIAQGYAVARGANSPAVKILADLYHEQIQSGNLIPTLDSCWNEIGYLQFGDNPGRNEPMTGEINYAAIVRWLRGRRYAGVIGMEHGNSVAGRAGEDRLVAAYRAIDAA
;
A
#
# COMPACT_ATOMS: atom_id res chain seq x y z
N GLU A 1 7.29 -0.12 -7.51
CA GLU A 1 6.40 -1.13 -6.92
C GLU A 1 6.19 -2.25 -7.92
N ASP A 2 5.91 -3.46 -7.46
CA ASP A 2 5.53 -4.58 -8.33
C ASP A 2 4.64 -5.56 -7.55
N ASN A 3 3.34 -5.54 -7.83
CA ASN A 3 2.34 -6.34 -7.11
C ASN A 3 2.53 -7.84 -7.34
N GLU A 4 3.20 -8.24 -8.41
CA GLU A 4 3.36 -9.64 -8.81
C GLU A 4 4.76 -10.19 -8.46
N ALA A 5 5.61 -9.39 -7.82
CA ALA A 5 7.02 -9.73 -7.62
C ALA A 5 7.23 -11.10 -6.95
N ALA A 6 6.35 -11.48 -6.01
CA ALA A 6 6.41 -12.78 -5.34
C ALA A 6 6.16 -13.97 -6.28
N ALA A 7 5.32 -13.79 -7.31
CA ALA A 7 4.98 -14.81 -8.31
C ALA A 7 5.96 -14.85 -9.48
N ARG A 8 6.79 -13.82 -9.67
CA ARG A 8 7.82 -13.82 -10.72
C ARG A 8 8.88 -14.89 -10.45
N PRO A 9 9.46 -15.50 -11.50
CA PRO A 9 10.59 -16.41 -11.36
C PRO A 9 11.73 -15.78 -10.53
N ILE A 10 12.45 -16.60 -9.76
CA ILE A 10 13.55 -16.13 -8.90
C ILE A 10 14.58 -15.32 -9.71
N ALA A 11 14.94 -15.80 -10.90
CA ALA A 11 15.88 -15.12 -11.80
C ALA A 11 15.40 -13.73 -12.21
N ASP A 12 14.09 -13.51 -12.38
CA ASP A 12 13.55 -12.19 -12.68
C ASP A 12 13.61 -11.26 -11.47
N GLN A 13 13.31 -11.78 -10.26
CA GLN A 13 13.47 -11.00 -9.04
C GLN A 13 14.92 -10.56 -8.83
N GLU A 14 15.90 -11.45 -9.10
CA GLU A 14 17.32 -11.12 -9.03
C GLU A 14 17.73 -10.10 -10.10
N ARG A 15 17.21 -10.22 -11.33
CA ARG A 15 17.43 -9.23 -12.39
C ARG A 15 16.85 -7.86 -12.04
N MET A 16 15.66 -7.82 -11.43
CA MET A 16 15.05 -6.58 -10.93
C MET A 16 15.93 -5.94 -9.86
N ALA A 17 16.35 -6.71 -8.86
CA ALA A 17 17.23 -6.23 -7.79
C ALA A 17 18.54 -5.65 -8.34
N LYS A 18 19.18 -6.37 -9.27
CA LYS A 18 20.39 -5.90 -9.96
C LYS A 18 20.14 -4.59 -10.72
N ALA A 19 19.02 -4.49 -11.44
CA ALA A 19 18.70 -3.31 -12.22
C ALA A 19 18.45 -2.07 -11.34
N LEU A 20 17.79 -2.25 -10.19
CA LEU A 20 17.58 -1.22 -9.18
C LEU A 20 18.91 -0.74 -8.59
N ALA A 21 19.75 -1.68 -8.13
CA ALA A 21 21.04 -1.37 -7.54
C ALA A 21 21.96 -0.61 -8.52
N GLN A 22 22.04 -1.05 -9.77
CA GLN A 22 22.84 -0.39 -10.82
C GLN A 22 22.40 1.04 -11.13
N ARG A 23 21.16 1.41 -10.78
CA ARG A 23 20.58 2.74 -11.01
C ARG A 23 20.46 3.57 -9.73
N GLY A 24 20.95 3.07 -8.60
CA GLY A 24 20.78 3.73 -7.30
C GLY A 24 19.31 3.86 -6.89
N MET A 25 18.44 2.97 -7.37
CA MET A 25 17.01 2.98 -7.06
C MET A 25 16.69 2.02 -5.92
N THR A 26 15.69 2.39 -5.12
CA THR A 26 15.17 1.58 -4.02
C THR A 26 13.87 0.90 -4.44
N MET A 27 13.70 -0.38 -4.11
CA MET A 27 12.41 -1.05 -4.27
C MET A 27 11.39 -0.40 -3.33
N GLY A 28 10.28 0.09 -3.89
CA GLY A 28 9.21 0.71 -3.12
C GLY A 28 8.49 -0.31 -2.22
N VAL A 29 7.59 -1.07 -2.82
CA VAL A 29 6.84 -2.19 -2.21
C VAL A 29 6.58 -3.27 -3.25
N PHE A 30 6.18 -4.45 -2.77
CA PHE A 30 5.50 -5.50 -3.52
C PHE A 30 4.38 -6.07 -2.64
N VAL A 31 3.40 -6.77 -3.21
CA VAL A 31 2.31 -7.36 -2.43
C VAL A 31 2.77 -8.68 -1.79
N ALA A 32 2.69 -8.76 -0.46
CA ALA A 32 3.12 -9.94 0.29
C ALA A 32 2.06 -11.06 0.33
N SER A 33 0.78 -10.69 0.29
CA SER A 33 -0.35 -11.62 0.33
C SER A 33 -1.45 -11.08 -0.57
N MET A 34 -1.62 -11.69 -1.74
CA MET A 34 -2.58 -11.24 -2.74
C MET A 34 -4.01 -11.68 -2.39
N PRO A 35 -5.00 -10.76 -2.32
CA PRO A 35 -6.39 -11.14 -2.12
C PRO A 35 -6.92 -12.01 -3.27
N LYS A 36 -7.76 -12.98 -2.92
CA LYS A 36 -8.52 -13.78 -3.88
C LYS A 36 -9.82 -13.03 -4.19
N TRP A 37 -9.71 -11.97 -4.99
CA TRP A 37 -10.79 -11.02 -5.30
C TRP A 37 -12.11 -11.69 -5.69
N ALA A 38 -12.07 -12.67 -6.61
CA ALA A 38 -13.25 -13.39 -7.08
C ALA A 38 -13.98 -14.20 -5.99
N LYS A 39 -13.34 -14.41 -4.82
CA LYS A 39 -13.90 -15.15 -3.68
C LYS A 39 -14.16 -14.26 -2.46
N SER A 40 -13.89 -12.96 -2.56
CA SER A 40 -13.92 -12.02 -1.42
C SER A 40 -13.13 -12.53 -0.22
N ARG A 41 -11.87 -12.95 -0.47
CA ARG A 41 -10.97 -13.53 0.55
C ARG A 41 -9.61 -12.82 0.52
N PRO A 42 -8.90 -12.72 1.66
CA PRO A 42 -9.22 -13.34 2.96
C PRO A 42 -10.31 -12.60 3.76
N LEU A 43 -10.90 -13.27 4.75
CA LEU A 43 -11.73 -12.69 5.80
C LEU A 43 -10.97 -12.70 7.13
N LEU A 44 -10.02 -11.78 7.30
CA LEU A 44 -9.13 -11.78 8.48
C LEU A 44 -9.88 -11.57 9.81
N GLY A 45 -11.06 -10.96 9.78
CA GLY A 45 -11.93 -10.76 10.93
C GLY A 45 -12.90 -11.93 11.24
N ALA A 46 -12.96 -12.97 10.41
CA ALA A 46 -13.93 -14.06 10.54
C ALA A 46 -13.69 -14.96 11.76
N ASN A 47 -14.64 -15.83 12.09
CA ASN A 47 -14.47 -16.81 13.17
C ASN A 47 -13.45 -17.90 12.82
N ASP A 48 -13.35 -18.27 11.54
CA ASP A 48 -12.39 -19.26 11.05
C ASP A 48 -10.98 -18.64 10.95
N ASP A 49 -9.98 -19.36 11.47
CA ASP A 49 -8.57 -18.97 11.44
C ASP A 49 -7.88 -19.28 10.11
N ALA A 50 -8.47 -20.10 9.23
CA ALA A 50 -7.80 -20.57 8.01
C ALA A 50 -7.23 -19.45 7.15
N ASP A 51 -7.97 -18.35 6.97
CA ASP A 51 -7.51 -17.18 6.22
C ASP A 51 -6.40 -16.41 6.95
N ARG A 52 -6.44 -16.35 8.29
CA ARG A 52 -5.38 -15.72 9.09
C ARG A 52 -4.09 -16.53 9.02
N GLU A 53 -4.17 -17.86 9.11
CA GLU A 53 -2.99 -18.72 9.02
C GLU A 53 -2.40 -18.74 7.60
N GLY A 54 -3.25 -18.73 6.56
CA GLY A 54 -2.82 -18.54 5.18
C GLY A 54 -2.09 -17.21 4.98
N PHE A 55 -2.67 -16.11 5.45
CA PHE A 55 -2.04 -14.79 5.40
C PHE A 55 -0.66 -14.79 6.09
N LEU A 56 -0.56 -15.35 7.31
CA LEU A 56 0.72 -15.42 8.03
C LEU A 56 1.76 -16.31 7.32
N ALA A 57 1.32 -17.36 6.62
CA ALA A 57 2.21 -18.17 5.78
C ALA A 57 2.75 -17.37 4.59
N ASP A 58 1.91 -16.59 3.92
CA ASP A 58 2.31 -15.71 2.81
C ASP A 58 3.29 -14.62 3.29
N ILE A 59 3.07 -14.04 4.47
CA ILE A 59 4.01 -13.09 5.10
C ILE A 59 5.37 -13.75 5.36
N ARG A 60 5.41 -14.97 5.89
CA ARG A 60 6.67 -15.71 6.11
C ARG A 60 7.40 -15.97 4.80
N ALA A 61 6.70 -16.41 3.77
CA ALA A 61 7.29 -16.66 2.46
C ALA A 61 7.85 -15.38 1.81
N SER A 62 7.15 -14.26 1.99
CA SER A 62 7.51 -12.96 1.42
C SER A 62 8.83 -12.38 1.93
N ILE A 63 9.32 -12.81 3.10
CA ILE A 63 10.64 -12.40 3.61
C ILE A 63 11.75 -12.76 2.61
N ALA A 64 11.67 -13.93 1.96
CA ALA A 64 12.67 -14.35 0.98
C ALA A 64 12.62 -13.51 -0.30
N VAL A 65 11.43 -13.03 -0.69
CA VAL A 65 11.23 -12.11 -1.82
C VAL A 65 11.79 -10.73 -1.48
N ALA A 66 11.45 -10.20 -0.30
CA ALA A 66 11.93 -8.91 0.18
C ALA A 66 13.47 -8.87 0.24
N LYS A 67 14.11 -9.92 0.76
CA LYS A 67 15.58 -10.03 0.80
C LYS A 67 16.20 -10.01 -0.60
N ARG A 68 15.62 -10.76 -1.56
CA ARG A 68 16.12 -10.79 -2.94
C ARG A 68 16.01 -9.44 -3.62
N LEU A 69 14.91 -8.72 -3.40
CA LEU A 69 14.65 -7.40 -3.98
C LEU A 69 15.28 -6.23 -3.19
N ASN A 70 15.94 -6.52 -2.06
CA ASN A 70 16.37 -5.52 -1.09
C ASN A 70 15.24 -4.55 -0.69
N ALA A 71 14.03 -5.08 -0.57
CA ALA A 71 12.84 -4.33 -0.18
C ALA A 71 12.74 -4.25 1.35
N THR A 72 12.50 -3.06 1.87
CA THR A 72 12.29 -2.80 3.30
C THR A 72 10.81 -2.71 3.66
N ARG A 73 9.94 -2.77 2.65
CA ARG A 73 8.49 -2.68 2.81
C ARG A 73 7.77 -3.66 1.89
N MET A 74 6.61 -4.11 2.33
CA MET A 74 5.70 -4.91 1.52
C MET A 74 4.25 -4.58 1.83
N THR A 75 3.43 -4.53 0.78
CA THR A 75 2.01 -4.19 0.85
C THR A 75 1.21 -5.39 1.34
N VAL A 76 0.25 -5.13 2.21
CA VAL A 76 -0.76 -6.10 2.62
C VAL A 76 -2.15 -5.48 2.49
N VAL A 77 -3.07 -6.23 1.91
CA VAL A 77 -4.50 -5.89 1.90
C VAL A 77 -5.18 -6.74 2.96
N THR A 78 -5.95 -6.10 3.84
CA THR A 78 -6.59 -6.76 5.00
C THR A 78 -7.79 -7.65 4.64
N GLY A 79 -8.10 -7.74 3.34
CA GLY A 79 -9.16 -8.57 2.81
C GLY A 79 -10.54 -7.93 2.92
N PHE A 80 -11.54 -8.75 3.18
CA PHE A 80 -12.96 -8.38 3.10
C PHE A 80 -13.66 -8.48 4.45
N MET A 81 -14.77 -7.76 4.59
CA MET A 81 -15.63 -7.86 5.76
C MET A 81 -16.40 -9.20 5.75
N ASP A 82 -16.49 -9.85 6.90
CA ASP A 82 -17.46 -10.90 7.12
C ASP A 82 -18.81 -10.26 7.49
N PRO A 83 -19.87 -10.38 6.65
CA PRO A 83 -21.15 -9.76 6.93
C PRO A 83 -21.88 -10.36 8.14
N LYS A 84 -21.40 -11.46 8.70
CA LYS A 84 -22.01 -12.14 9.86
C LYS A 84 -21.54 -11.60 11.20
N LEU A 85 -20.54 -10.72 11.21
CA LEU A 85 -19.87 -10.28 12.45
C LEU A 85 -19.86 -8.75 12.58
N PRO A 86 -20.04 -8.21 13.80
CA PRO A 86 -19.80 -6.79 14.08
C PRO A 86 -18.39 -6.36 13.70
N VAL A 87 -18.26 -5.15 13.15
CA VAL A 87 -16.98 -4.63 12.62
C VAL A 87 -15.93 -4.45 13.72
N GLU A 88 -16.35 -4.19 14.95
CA GLU A 88 -15.49 -4.01 16.12
C GLU A 88 -14.78 -5.31 16.49
N ILE A 89 -15.50 -6.44 16.44
CA ILE A 89 -14.93 -7.79 16.65
C ILE A 89 -13.95 -8.12 15.53
N GLN A 90 -14.31 -7.82 14.28
CA GLN A 90 -13.42 -7.99 13.14
C GLN A 90 -12.16 -7.14 13.29
N THR A 91 -12.29 -5.91 13.77
CA THR A 91 -11.18 -4.97 14.00
C THR A 91 -10.20 -5.49 15.05
N ALA A 92 -10.70 -5.99 16.19
CA ALA A 92 -9.84 -6.61 17.21
C ALA A 92 -9.04 -7.79 16.64
N ARG A 93 -9.68 -8.65 15.84
CA ARG A 93 -9.03 -9.79 15.19
C ARG A 93 -8.01 -9.39 14.12
N VAL A 94 -8.31 -8.35 13.34
CA VAL A 94 -7.38 -7.78 12.36
C VAL A 94 -6.15 -7.19 13.07
N ILE A 95 -6.35 -6.49 14.19
CA ILE A 95 -5.25 -6.02 15.05
C ILE A 95 -4.36 -7.19 15.51
N ASP A 96 -4.96 -8.28 15.98
CA ASP A 96 -4.21 -9.45 16.46
C ASP A 96 -3.38 -10.12 15.37
N VAL A 97 -3.95 -10.34 14.18
CA VAL A 97 -3.19 -10.94 13.07
C VAL A 97 -2.10 -9.99 12.55
N MET A 98 -2.35 -8.68 12.52
CA MET A 98 -1.34 -7.70 12.10
C MET A 98 -0.18 -7.62 13.10
N ARG A 99 -0.45 -7.73 14.41
CA ARG A 99 0.60 -7.85 15.43
C ARG A 99 1.47 -9.08 15.21
N ARG A 100 0.85 -10.26 15.06
CA ARG A 100 1.55 -11.52 14.77
C ARG A 100 2.39 -11.43 13.50
N ALA A 101 1.85 -10.80 12.46
CA ALA A 101 2.56 -10.59 11.20
C ALA A 101 3.70 -9.58 11.34
N GLY A 102 3.53 -8.52 12.15
CA GLY A 102 4.58 -7.58 12.53
C GLY A 102 5.75 -8.26 13.24
N ASP A 103 5.47 -9.14 14.19
CA ASP A 103 6.49 -9.91 14.93
C ASP A 103 7.33 -10.81 13.99
N ILE A 104 6.73 -11.31 12.91
CA ILE A 104 7.42 -12.12 11.90
C ILE A 104 8.43 -11.30 11.09
N VAL A 105 8.10 -10.05 10.75
CA VAL A 105 8.86 -9.25 9.76
C VAL A 105 9.86 -8.29 10.41
N ALA A 106 9.59 -7.85 11.64
CA ALA A 106 10.42 -6.90 12.37
C ALA A 106 11.89 -7.36 12.54
N PRO A 107 12.20 -8.64 12.86
CA PRO A 107 13.58 -9.13 12.97
C PRO A 107 14.37 -9.04 11.66
N HIS A 108 13.69 -8.84 10.52
CA HIS A 108 14.30 -8.72 9.21
C HIS A 108 14.43 -7.28 8.73
N GLY A 109 14.08 -6.28 9.57
CA GLY A 109 14.09 -4.88 9.18
C GLY A 109 13.06 -4.53 8.11
N ILE A 110 11.99 -5.33 8.00
CA ILE A 110 10.90 -5.14 7.03
C ILE A 110 9.68 -4.60 7.78
N ALA A 111 8.98 -3.65 7.15
CA ALA A 111 7.65 -3.22 7.60
C ALA A 111 6.58 -3.65 6.59
N MET A 112 5.45 -4.15 7.09
CA MET A 112 4.23 -4.25 6.30
C MET A 112 3.57 -2.89 6.24
N VAL A 113 3.04 -2.54 5.07
CA VAL A 113 2.21 -1.36 4.87
C VAL A 113 0.81 -1.82 4.46
N MET A 114 -0.15 -1.61 5.37
CA MET A 114 -1.56 -1.95 5.16
C MET A 114 -2.18 -0.93 4.23
N GLU A 115 -2.81 -1.39 3.16
CA GLU A 115 -3.43 -0.53 2.17
C GLU A 115 -4.96 -0.48 2.37
N PRO A 116 -5.51 0.69 2.78
CA PRO A 116 -6.93 0.95 2.69
C PRO A 116 -7.38 1.15 1.24
N LEU A 117 -8.50 0.55 0.85
CA LEU A 117 -9.01 0.58 -0.51
C LEU A 117 -10.39 1.22 -0.59
N ASN A 118 -10.70 1.90 -1.70
CA ASN A 118 -12.04 2.48 -1.88
C ASN A 118 -13.10 1.42 -2.18
N THR A 119 -14.27 1.54 -1.55
CA THR A 119 -15.43 0.66 -1.80
C THR A 119 -16.41 1.24 -2.80
N ARG A 120 -16.32 2.54 -3.09
CA ARG A 120 -17.26 3.25 -3.97
C ARG A 120 -17.08 2.93 -5.45
N THR A 121 -15.84 2.67 -5.88
CA THR A 121 -15.52 2.50 -7.30
C THR A 121 -14.89 1.13 -7.59
N ASN A 122 -13.91 0.68 -6.78
CA ASN A 122 -13.08 -0.46 -7.19
C ASN A 122 -13.24 -1.73 -6.35
N HIS A 123 -13.32 -1.61 -5.02
CA HIS A 123 -13.18 -2.76 -4.14
C HIS A 123 -14.36 -2.89 -3.17
N PRO A 124 -15.59 -3.10 -3.66
CA PRO A 124 -16.76 -3.23 -2.79
C PRO A 124 -16.55 -4.39 -1.78
N GLY A 125 -16.84 -4.10 -0.51
CA GLY A 125 -16.80 -5.09 0.57
C GLY A 125 -15.45 -5.32 1.24
N VAL A 126 -14.38 -4.60 0.86
CA VAL A 126 -13.11 -4.67 1.60
C VAL A 126 -13.26 -4.20 3.04
N TYR A 127 -12.47 -4.78 3.95
CA TYR A 127 -12.51 -4.45 5.37
C TYR A 127 -11.90 -3.08 5.65
N MET A 128 -10.67 -2.83 5.22
CA MET A 128 -9.97 -1.57 5.48
C MET A 128 -10.21 -0.59 4.34
N GLN A 129 -10.90 0.51 4.65
CA GLN A 129 -11.40 1.44 3.65
C GLN A 129 -10.74 2.82 3.73
N THR A 130 -10.33 3.25 4.91
CA THR A 130 -9.77 4.59 5.14
C THR A 130 -8.42 4.54 5.84
N ILE A 131 -7.60 5.58 5.63
CA ILE A 131 -6.36 5.79 6.37
C ILE A 131 -6.63 5.85 7.89
N ALA A 132 -7.74 6.47 8.31
CA ALA A 132 -8.11 6.55 9.73
C ALA A 132 -8.35 5.16 10.37
N GLN A 133 -8.98 4.24 9.63
CA GLN A 133 -9.13 2.85 10.08
C GLN A 133 -7.78 2.12 10.11
N GLY A 134 -6.93 2.33 9.10
CA GLY A 134 -5.54 1.84 9.08
C GLY A 134 -4.74 2.30 10.29
N TYR A 135 -4.91 3.55 10.71
CA TYR A 135 -4.28 4.12 11.91
C TYR A 135 -4.74 3.42 13.18
N ALA A 136 -6.05 3.18 13.36
CA ALA A 136 -6.55 2.44 14.51
C ALA A 136 -5.93 1.03 14.59
N VAL A 137 -5.82 0.34 13.46
CA VAL A 137 -5.20 -1.00 13.40
C VAL A 137 -3.70 -0.95 13.70
N ALA A 138 -2.96 -0.03 13.08
CA ALA A 138 -1.51 0.11 13.30
C ALA A 138 -1.19 0.40 14.77
N ARG A 139 -1.93 1.33 15.38
CA ARG A 139 -1.79 1.65 16.81
C ARG A 139 -2.15 0.48 17.71
N GLY A 140 -3.22 -0.26 17.40
CA GLY A 140 -3.64 -1.44 18.16
C GLY A 140 -2.68 -2.63 18.03
N ALA A 141 -2.04 -2.81 16.86
CA ALA A 141 -1.01 -3.81 16.67
C ALA A 141 0.25 -3.50 17.50
N ASN A 142 0.53 -2.21 17.74
CA ASN A 142 1.64 -1.72 18.56
C ASN A 142 3.00 -2.30 18.13
N SER A 143 3.25 -2.30 16.81
CA SER A 143 4.50 -2.78 16.22
C SER A 143 5.05 -1.75 15.23
N PRO A 144 6.35 -1.39 15.29
CA PRO A 144 6.94 -0.47 14.32
C PRO A 144 6.95 -1.04 12.89
N ALA A 145 6.76 -2.36 12.75
CA ALA A 145 6.71 -3.04 11.46
C ALA A 145 5.29 -3.14 10.87
N VAL A 146 4.28 -2.54 11.52
CA VAL A 146 2.91 -2.44 10.99
C VAL A 146 2.62 -0.97 10.73
N LYS A 147 2.59 -0.60 9.45
CA LYS A 147 2.41 0.77 8.98
C LYS A 147 1.26 0.84 7.97
N ILE A 148 0.96 2.04 7.50
CA ILE A 148 -0.09 2.33 6.52
C ILE A 148 0.56 2.65 5.18
N LEU A 149 0.05 2.03 4.13
CA LEU A 149 0.20 2.52 2.77
C LEU A 149 -0.90 3.54 2.55
N ALA A 150 -0.54 4.80 2.31
CA ALA A 150 -1.49 5.83 1.96
C ALA A 150 -1.56 5.99 0.44
N ASP A 151 -2.49 5.27 -0.19
CA ASP A 151 -2.90 5.55 -1.57
C ASP A 151 -3.89 6.72 -1.59
N LEU A 152 -3.45 7.82 -2.17
CA LEU A 152 -4.23 9.05 -2.23
C LEU A 152 -5.39 8.96 -3.23
N TYR A 153 -5.32 8.06 -4.21
CA TYR A 153 -6.44 7.76 -5.10
C TYR A 153 -7.60 7.16 -4.29
N HIS A 154 -7.30 6.13 -3.50
CA HIS A 154 -8.27 5.42 -2.68
C HIS A 154 -8.86 6.31 -1.58
N GLU A 155 -8.01 7.04 -0.84
CA GLU A 155 -8.49 7.93 0.21
C GLU A 155 -9.31 9.10 -0.36
N GLN A 156 -8.96 9.65 -1.53
CA GLN A 156 -9.76 10.72 -2.15
C GLN A 156 -11.18 10.25 -2.46
N ILE A 157 -11.31 9.06 -3.05
CA ILE A 157 -12.61 8.48 -3.37
C ILE A 157 -13.39 8.15 -2.10
N GLN A 158 -12.74 7.64 -1.05
CA GLN A 158 -13.41 7.11 0.14
C GLN A 158 -13.72 8.19 1.19
N SER A 159 -12.85 9.18 1.39
CA SER A 159 -12.94 10.12 2.51
C SER A 159 -12.58 11.56 2.14
N GLY A 160 -11.74 11.78 1.13
CA GLY A 160 -11.16 13.09 0.84
C GLY A 160 -10.27 13.60 1.98
N ASN A 161 -10.18 14.93 2.12
CA ASN A 161 -9.45 15.61 3.21
C ASN A 161 -7.99 15.12 3.40
N LEU A 162 -7.30 14.89 2.28
CA LEU A 162 -6.03 14.15 2.22
C LEU A 162 -4.94 14.68 3.15
N ILE A 163 -4.56 15.97 3.01
CA ILE A 163 -3.44 16.55 3.79
C ILE A 163 -3.74 16.54 5.29
N PRO A 164 -4.89 17.03 5.79
CA PRO A 164 -5.20 16.97 7.22
C PRO A 164 -5.25 15.54 7.78
N THR A 165 -5.77 14.58 7.01
CA THR A 165 -5.77 13.16 7.41
C THR A 165 -4.34 12.62 7.53
N LEU A 166 -3.49 12.84 6.51
CA LEU A 166 -2.09 12.43 6.54
C LEU A 166 -1.33 13.08 7.70
N ASP A 167 -1.56 14.35 7.99
CA ASP A 167 -0.93 15.07 9.09
C ASP A 167 -1.26 14.43 10.45
N SER A 168 -2.53 14.08 10.64
CA SER A 168 -3.03 13.52 11.90
C SER A 168 -2.47 12.13 12.22
N CYS A 169 -1.97 11.39 11.21
CA CYS A 169 -1.48 10.01 11.36
C CYS A 169 -0.07 9.79 10.82
N TRP A 170 0.67 10.86 10.54
CA TRP A 170 1.92 10.84 9.75
C TRP A 170 2.95 9.80 10.22
N ASN A 171 3.10 9.62 11.54
CA ASN A 171 4.06 8.69 12.12
C ASN A 171 3.78 7.21 11.79
N GLU A 172 2.55 6.88 11.39
CA GLU A 172 2.17 5.52 10.98
C GLU A 172 2.10 5.35 9.47
N ILE A 173 2.30 6.41 8.68
CA ILE A 173 2.42 6.31 7.22
C ILE A 173 3.80 5.75 6.88
N GLY A 174 3.82 4.53 6.30
CA GLY A 174 5.03 3.85 5.88
C GLY A 174 5.34 4.01 4.40
N TYR A 175 4.32 4.20 3.55
CA TYR A 175 4.44 4.29 2.10
C TYR A 175 3.33 5.19 1.53
N LEU A 176 3.60 5.82 0.39
CA LEU A 176 2.63 6.67 -0.31
C LEU A 176 2.49 6.17 -1.75
N GLN A 177 1.27 6.17 -2.26
CA GLN A 177 0.99 5.97 -3.68
C GLN A 177 0.19 7.15 -4.21
N PHE A 178 0.52 7.54 -5.43
CA PHE A 178 -0.22 8.53 -6.19
C PHE A 178 -1.00 7.84 -7.31
N GLY A 179 -2.12 8.45 -7.65
CA GLY A 179 -3.04 8.10 -8.72
C GLY A 179 -4.16 9.12 -8.72
N ASP A 180 -4.30 9.87 -9.81
CA ASP A 180 -5.24 10.98 -9.81
C ASP A 180 -6.70 10.49 -9.86
N ASN A 181 -7.59 11.24 -9.25
CA ASN A 181 -9.02 10.95 -9.23
C ASN A 181 -9.78 12.09 -9.91
N PRO A 182 -10.75 11.83 -10.80
CA PRO A 182 -11.12 10.52 -11.34
C PRO A 182 -10.12 9.98 -12.38
N GLY A 183 -10.22 8.68 -12.66
CA GLY A 183 -9.53 8.02 -13.78
C GLY A 183 -8.34 7.13 -13.41
N ARG A 184 -7.73 7.31 -12.23
CA ARG A 184 -6.52 6.58 -11.77
C ARG A 184 -5.39 6.64 -12.79
N ASN A 185 -5.08 7.85 -13.24
CA ASN A 185 -3.98 8.15 -14.16
C ASN A 185 -2.89 9.00 -13.46
N GLU A 186 -1.90 9.48 -14.21
CA GLU A 186 -0.84 10.33 -13.68
C GLU A 186 -1.37 11.63 -13.05
N PRO A 187 -0.66 12.23 -12.07
CA PRO A 187 -1.03 13.51 -11.49
C PRO A 187 -1.36 14.59 -12.52
N MET A 188 -2.26 15.51 -12.15
CA MET A 188 -2.76 16.61 -12.99
C MET A 188 -3.73 16.17 -14.10
N THR A 189 -4.28 14.95 -14.02
CA THR A 189 -5.34 14.48 -14.92
C THR A 189 -6.73 14.52 -14.28
N GLY A 190 -6.79 14.65 -12.95
CA GLY A 190 -8.00 14.71 -12.15
C GLY A 190 -8.05 15.94 -11.25
N GLU A 191 -8.74 15.79 -10.12
CA GLU A 191 -9.09 16.85 -9.18
C GLU A 191 -8.08 16.99 -8.03
N ILE A 192 -7.16 16.04 -7.84
CA ILE A 192 -6.23 16.06 -6.70
C ILE A 192 -5.10 17.06 -6.96
N ASN A 193 -4.97 18.05 -6.08
CA ASN A 193 -3.86 19.01 -6.14
C ASN A 193 -2.54 18.41 -5.59
N TYR A 194 -1.88 17.60 -6.40
CA TYR A 194 -0.61 16.97 -6.05
C TYR A 194 0.54 17.97 -5.82
N ALA A 195 0.53 19.15 -6.43
CA ALA A 195 1.52 20.19 -6.16
C ALA A 195 1.47 20.67 -4.70
N ALA A 196 0.26 20.83 -4.13
CA ALA A 196 0.11 21.16 -2.72
C ALA A 196 0.59 20.02 -1.80
N ILE A 197 0.31 18.78 -2.17
CA ILE A 197 0.72 17.59 -1.41
C ILE A 197 2.24 17.42 -1.43
N VAL A 198 2.89 17.56 -2.58
CA VAL A 198 4.35 17.49 -2.70
C VAL A 198 5.03 18.59 -1.90
N ARG A 199 4.53 19.84 -1.95
CA ARG A 199 5.02 20.93 -1.09
C ARG A 199 4.92 20.60 0.40
N TRP A 200 3.81 20.01 0.82
CA TRP A 200 3.60 19.55 2.20
C TRP A 200 4.55 18.42 2.60
N LEU A 201 4.83 17.46 1.69
CA LEU A 201 5.81 16.39 1.87
C LEU A 201 7.24 16.92 1.97
N ARG A 202 7.60 17.91 1.13
CA ARG A 202 8.90 18.59 1.18
C ARG A 202 9.10 19.31 2.51
N GLY A 203 8.06 19.97 3.03
CA GLY A 203 8.08 20.58 4.38
C GLY A 203 8.37 19.57 5.49
N ARG A 204 8.01 18.29 5.31
CA ARG A 204 8.32 17.17 6.21
C ARG A 204 9.64 16.48 5.92
N ARG A 205 10.37 16.90 4.89
CA ARG A 205 11.60 16.26 4.42
C ARG A 205 11.38 14.77 4.11
N TYR A 206 10.20 14.43 3.59
CA TYR A 206 9.93 13.06 3.17
C TYR A 206 10.90 12.65 2.05
N ALA A 207 11.65 11.58 2.30
CA ALA A 207 12.65 11.04 1.38
C ALA A 207 12.35 9.57 0.98
N GLY A 208 11.13 9.11 1.28
CA GLY A 208 10.67 7.79 0.88
C GLY A 208 10.27 7.75 -0.60
N VAL A 209 10.05 6.54 -1.11
CA VAL A 209 9.55 6.32 -2.46
C VAL A 209 8.06 6.64 -2.51
N ILE A 210 7.63 7.37 -3.53
CA ILE A 210 6.22 7.54 -3.91
C ILE A 210 5.90 6.52 -5.01
N GLY A 211 4.97 5.62 -4.76
CA GLY A 211 4.49 4.66 -5.74
C GLY A 211 3.64 5.35 -6.82
N MET A 212 3.88 5.00 -8.08
CA MET A 212 3.09 5.46 -9.23
C MET A 212 2.07 4.38 -9.60
N GLU A 213 1.11 4.10 -8.72
CA GLU A 213 0.14 3.01 -8.92
C GLU A 213 -1.09 3.49 -9.71
N HIS A 214 -0.83 3.86 -10.96
CA HIS A 214 -1.82 4.42 -11.86
C HIS A 214 -1.50 4.06 -13.33
N GLY A 215 -2.49 4.26 -14.20
CA GLY A 215 -2.32 4.18 -15.65
C GLY A 215 -1.72 5.45 -16.25
N ASN A 216 -1.61 5.47 -17.57
CA ASN A 216 -1.31 6.69 -18.32
C ASN A 216 -2.58 7.16 -19.03
N SER A 217 -2.89 8.45 -18.93
CA SER A 217 -4.06 9.05 -19.60
C SER A 217 -3.98 9.01 -21.13
N VAL A 218 -2.76 8.87 -21.67
CA VAL A 218 -2.47 8.70 -23.10
C VAL A 218 -1.68 7.41 -23.26
N ALA A 219 -1.97 6.63 -24.29
CA ALA A 219 -1.26 5.37 -24.54
C ALA A 219 0.13 5.57 -25.19
N GLY A 220 1.00 4.59 -24.97
CA GLY A 220 2.31 4.52 -25.61
C GLY A 220 3.30 5.61 -25.16
N ARG A 221 4.34 5.82 -25.96
CA ARG A 221 5.47 6.70 -25.62
C ARG A 221 5.05 8.13 -25.27
N ALA A 222 4.07 8.69 -25.98
CA ALA A 222 3.57 10.04 -25.68
C ALA A 222 2.95 10.13 -24.27
N GLY A 223 2.30 9.07 -23.80
CA GLY A 223 1.79 8.97 -22.43
C GLY A 223 2.90 8.87 -21.39
N GLU A 224 3.95 8.09 -21.67
CA GLU A 224 5.12 7.99 -20.79
C GLU A 224 5.83 9.34 -20.65
N ASP A 225 6.01 10.06 -21.75
CA ASP A 225 6.62 11.40 -21.74
C ASP A 225 5.74 12.40 -20.95
N ARG A 226 4.41 12.31 -21.08
CA ARG A 226 3.45 13.10 -20.30
C ARG A 226 3.51 12.78 -18.81
N LEU A 227 3.56 11.50 -18.45
CA LEU A 227 3.71 11.05 -17.06
C LEU A 227 4.98 11.64 -16.43
N VAL A 228 6.12 11.55 -17.13
CA VAL A 228 7.38 12.12 -16.64
C VAL A 228 7.28 13.64 -16.48
N ALA A 229 6.63 14.33 -17.43
CA ALA A 229 6.41 15.76 -17.35
C ALA A 229 5.52 16.16 -16.16
N ALA A 230 4.44 15.40 -15.90
CA ALA A 230 3.54 15.64 -14.77
C ALA A 230 4.25 15.55 -13.42
N TYR A 231 5.04 14.49 -13.20
CA TYR A 231 5.82 14.34 -11.97
C TYR A 231 6.88 15.43 -11.80
N ARG A 232 7.54 15.85 -12.88
CA ARG A 232 8.47 17.00 -12.85
C ARG A 232 7.76 18.31 -12.48
N ALA A 233 6.55 18.53 -12.99
CA ALA A 233 5.78 19.73 -12.72
C ALA A 233 5.36 19.82 -11.23
N ILE A 234 4.86 18.74 -10.64
CA ILE A 234 4.45 18.74 -9.23
C ILE A 234 5.65 18.79 -8.26
N ASP A 235 6.83 18.30 -8.66
CA ASP A 235 8.06 18.40 -7.84
C ASP A 235 8.66 19.81 -7.83
N ALA A 236 8.49 20.55 -8.94
CA ALA A 236 8.97 21.92 -9.06
C ALA A 236 8.07 22.97 -8.37
N ALA A 237 6.84 22.60 -8.02
CA ALA A 237 5.78 23.52 -7.60
C ALA A 237 5.86 23.97 -6.15
#